data_AF-A0A971V9I0-F1
#
_entry.id   AF-A0A971V9I0-F1
#
_cell.length_a   1.000
_cell.length_b   1.000
_cell.length_c   1.000
_cell.angle_alpha   90.00
_cell.angle_beta   90.00
_cell.angle_gamma   90.00
#
_symmetry.space_group_name_H-M   'P 1'
#
loop_
_entity.id
_entity.type
_entity.pdbx_description
1 polymer ?
#
loop_
_entity_poly.entity_id
_entity_poly.type
_entity_poly.pdbx_seq_one_letter_code
_entity_poly.pdbx_strand_id
1 'polypeptide(L)'
;MKVIAVQRGLEQIMNQLNKLGYKTVYYDEIDSPVDALVYIQDNDANSLVNINQLLSQQNLTPAYPGSHGTVLINANNKSINDIVQIIENRVYSPLF
;
A
#
# COMPACT_ATOMS: atom_id res chain seq x y z
N MET A 1 5.54 2.72 -13.66
CA MET A 1 4.17 2.39 -13.27
C MET A 1 4.23 1.78 -11.88
N LYS A 2 3.51 2.34 -10.90
CA LYS A 2 3.57 1.87 -9.51
C LYS A 2 2.53 0.78 -9.26
N VAL A 3 2.88 -0.22 -8.46
CA VAL A 3 2.00 -1.32 -8.06
C VAL A 3 1.55 -1.09 -6.62
N ILE A 4 0.23 -1.05 -6.41
CA ILE A 4 -0.37 -0.73 -5.12
C ILE A 4 -1.17 -1.93 -4.63
N ALA A 5 -0.78 -2.50 -3.51
CA ALA A 5 -1.58 -3.50 -2.80
C ALA A 5 -2.70 -2.83 -2.02
N VAL A 6 -3.89 -3.42 -2.00
CA VAL A 6 -5.06 -2.86 -1.34
C VAL A 6 -5.76 -3.95 -0.49
N GLN A 7 -6.17 -3.59 0.72
CA GLN A 7 -7.00 -4.45 1.57
C GLN A 7 -8.37 -4.72 0.95
N ARG A 8 -8.88 -5.96 1.07
CA ARG A 8 -10.27 -6.28 0.71
C ARG A 8 -11.23 -5.42 1.53
N GLY A 9 -12.33 -4.97 0.92
CA GLY A 9 -13.25 -3.99 1.51
C GLY A 9 -12.92 -2.52 1.17
N LEU A 10 -11.81 -2.26 0.45
CA LEU A 10 -11.44 -0.93 -0.04
C LEU A 10 -11.61 -0.79 -1.57
N GLU A 11 -12.62 -1.44 -2.15
CA GLU A 11 -12.83 -1.50 -3.59
C GLU A 11 -13.02 -0.11 -4.21
N GLN A 12 -13.61 0.83 -3.47
CA GLN A 12 -13.76 2.21 -3.93
C GLN A 12 -12.39 2.88 -4.15
N ILE A 13 -11.45 2.71 -3.21
CA ILE A 13 -10.09 3.24 -3.31
C ILE A 13 -9.36 2.54 -4.45
N MET A 14 -9.47 1.21 -4.55
CA MET A 14 -8.87 0.41 -5.63
C MET A 14 -9.32 0.91 -7.01
N ASN A 15 -10.62 1.12 -7.20
CA ASN A 15 -11.19 1.63 -8.45
C ASN A 15 -10.69 3.04 -8.78
N GLN A 16 -10.56 3.91 -7.79
CA GLN A 16 -10.05 5.26 -8.00
C GLN A 16 -8.56 5.24 -8.37
N LEU A 17 -7.74 4.41 -7.72
CA LEU A 17 -6.32 4.25 -8.05
C LEU A 17 -6.14 3.68 -9.47
N ASN A 18 -6.93 2.69 -9.87
CA ASN A 18 -6.90 2.17 -11.25
C ASN A 18 -7.23 3.26 -12.28
N LYS A 19 -8.24 4.10 -12.01
CA LYS A 19 -8.60 5.23 -12.89
C LYS A 19 -7.49 6.27 -13.01
N LEU A 20 -6.62 6.38 -12.00
CA LEU A 20 -5.45 7.25 -11.99
C LEU A 20 -4.21 6.64 -12.67
N GLY A 21 -4.31 5.39 -13.16
CA GLY A 21 -3.23 4.71 -13.89
C GLY A 21 -2.28 3.89 -13.01
N TYR A 22 -2.63 3.66 -11.75
CA TYR A 22 -1.91 2.72 -10.88
C TYR A 22 -2.31 1.28 -11.20
N LYS A 23 -1.38 0.33 -11.04
CA LYS A 23 -1.72 -1.09 -11.04
C LYS A 23 -2.12 -1.48 -9.62
N THR A 24 -3.38 -1.84 -9.38
CA THR A 24 -3.80 -2.30 -8.06
C THR A 24 -3.94 -3.82 -7.99
N VAL A 25 -3.57 -4.41 -6.85
CA VAL A 25 -3.79 -5.83 -6.53
C VAL A 25 -4.33 -5.96 -5.11
N TYR A 26 -5.04 -7.04 -4.79
CA TYR A 26 -5.38 -7.29 -3.38
C TYR A 26 -4.14 -7.78 -2.62
N TYR A 27 -4.03 -7.41 -1.33
CA TYR A 27 -2.81 -7.72 -0.57
C TYR A 27 -2.58 -9.22 -0.34
N ASP A 28 -3.64 -10.03 -0.35
CA ASP A 28 -3.59 -11.50 -0.26
C ASP A 28 -3.27 -12.17 -1.61
N GLU A 29 -3.26 -11.40 -2.70
CA GLU A 29 -2.94 -11.84 -4.06
C GLU A 29 -1.56 -11.33 -4.51
N ILE A 30 -0.79 -10.70 -3.62
CA ILE A 30 0.52 -10.16 -4.00
C ILE A 30 1.48 -11.32 -4.28
N ASP A 31 1.99 -11.36 -5.50
CA ASP A 31 2.99 -12.31 -6.00
C ASP A 31 4.35 -11.66 -6.30
N SER A 32 4.45 -10.35 -6.14
CA SER A 32 5.57 -9.53 -6.56
C SER A 32 5.72 -8.28 -5.69
N PRO A 33 6.93 -7.69 -5.56
CA PRO A 33 7.13 -6.49 -4.76
C PRO A 33 6.20 -5.34 -5.18
N VAL A 34 5.60 -4.68 -4.18
CA VAL A 34 4.67 -3.56 -4.36
C VAL A 34 5.25 -2.25 -3.82
N ASP A 35 4.91 -1.14 -4.46
CA ASP A 35 5.39 0.20 -4.08
C ASP A 35 4.70 0.73 -2.82
N ALA A 36 3.41 0.43 -2.66
CA ALA A 36 2.62 0.79 -1.50
C ALA A 36 1.56 -0.27 -1.17
N LEU A 37 1.18 -0.34 0.10
CA LEU A 37 0.10 -1.18 0.60
C LEU A 37 -0.90 -0.31 1.38
N VAL A 38 -2.14 -0.27 0.92
CA VAL A 38 -3.24 0.50 1.52
C VAL A 38 -4.08 -0.43 2.37
N TYR A 39 -4.24 -0.08 3.64
CA TYR A 39 -5.01 -0.85 4.63
C TYR A 39 -5.87 0.09 5.49
N ILE A 40 -6.88 -0.45 6.16
CA ILE A 40 -7.53 0.20 7.29
C ILE A 40 -7.18 -0.59 8.53
N GLN A 41 -6.69 0.11 9.56
CA GLN A 41 -6.42 -0.53 10.84
C GLN A 41 -7.75 -0.84 11.53
N ASP A 42 -8.12 -2.11 11.51
CA ASP A 42 -9.16 -2.64 12.39
C ASP A 42 -8.63 -2.71 13.84
N ASN A 43 -9.52 -2.83 14.83
CA ASN A 43 -9.16 -2.90 16.25
C ASN A 43 -8.30 -4.14 16.62
N ASP A 44 -8.03 -5.03 15.65
CA ASP A 44 -7.11 -6.14 15.82
C ASP A 44 -5.66 -5.66 15.79
N ALA A 45 -5.01 -5.71 16.97
CA ALA A 45 -3.62 -5.34 17.17
C ALA A 45 -2.62 -6.12 16.28
N ASN A 46 -3.03 -7.25 15.70
CA ASN A 46 -2.19 -8.13 14.91
C ASN A 46 -2.14 -7.79 13.41
N SER A 47 -3.02 -6.93 12.90
CA SER A 47 -3.12 -6.65 11.47
C SER A 47 -1.82 -6.11 10.87
N LEU A 48 -1.12 -5.23 11.61
CA LEU A 48 0.19 -4.69 11.20
C LEU A 48 1.30 -5.74 11.26
N VAL A 49 1.25 -6.66 12.22
CA VAL A 49 2.24 -7.74 12.34
C VAL A 49 2.12 -8.69 11.15
N ASN A 50 0.89 -9.05 10.80
CA ASN A 50 0.60 -9.91 9.65
C ASN A 50 1.05 -9.28 8.32
N ILE A 51 0.78 -7.98 8.13
CA ILE A 51 1.23 -7.23 6.95
C ILE A 51 2.77 -7.21 6.87
N ASN A 52 3.45 -6.95 7.99
CA ASN A 52 4.92 -6.95 8.01
C ASN A 52 5.50 -8.34 7.70
N GLN A 53 4.91 -9.41 8.24
CA GLN A 53 5.34 -10.78 7.94
C GLN A 53 5.13 -11.14 6.47
N LEU A 54 4.01 -10.73 5.87
CA LEU A 54 3.74 -10.90 4.45
C LEU A 54 4.81 -10.21 3.60
N LEU A 55 5.04 -8.91 3.83
CA LEU A 55 6.02 -8.13 3.07
C LEU A 55 7.46 -8.63 3.27
N SER A 56 7.81 -9.11 4.47
CA SER A 56 9.13 -9.67 4.76
C SER A 56 9.42 -10.94 3.98
N GLN A 57 8.41 -11.77 3.72
CA GLN A 57 8.53 -12.96 2.88
C GLN A 57 8.73 -12.60 1.40
N GLN A 58 8.25 -11.44 0.96
CA GLN A 58 8.41 -10.99 -0.43
C GLN A 58 9.76 -10.32 -0.71
N ASN A 59 10.47 -9.85 0.33
CA ASN A 59 11.83 -9.32 0.21
C ASN A 59 12.89 -10.40 -0.09
N LEU A 60 12.50 -11.66 -0.32
CA LEU A 60 13.40 -12.74 -0.73
C LEU A 60 13.82 -12.64 -2.21
N THR A 61 13.14 -11.84 -3.03
CA THR A 61 13.61 -11.50 -4.37
C THR A 61 14.56 -10.31 -4.31
N PRO A 62 15.74 -10.36 -4.96
CA PRO A 62 16.72 -9.28 -4.90
C PRO A 62 16.08 -7.97 -5.35
N ALA A 63 16.17 -6.96 -4.48
CA ALA A 63 15.69 -5.61 -4.76
C ALA A 63 16.37 -5.09 -6.04
N TYR A 64 15.57 -4.73 -7.04
CA TYR A 64 16.10 -4.09 -8.25
C TYR A 64 16.79 -2.77 -7.86
N PRO A 65 17.86 -2.36 -8.56
CA PRO A 65 18.48 -1.04 -8.34
C PRO A 65 17.43 0.06 -8.53
N GLY A 66 17.14 0.83 -7.47
CA GLY A 66 16.07 1.83 -7.44
C GLY A 66 14.75 1.37 -6.81
N SER A 67 14.67 0.13 -6.31
CA SER A 67 13.53 -0.36 -5.52
C SER A 67 13.50 0.34 -4.17
N HIS A 68 12.58 1.28 -4.02
CA HIS A 68 12.25 1.86 -2.72
C HIS A 68 11.29 0.91 -1.99
N GLY A 69 11.54 0.59 -0.72
CA GLY A 69 10.71 -0.34 0.05
C GLY A 69 9.21 0.01 0.05
N THR A 70 8.34 -0.95 0.34
CA THR A 70 6.89 -0.74 0.36
C THR A 70 6.47 0.28 1.41
N VAL A 71 5.65 1.26 1.02
CA VAL A 71 5.03 2.23 1.96
C VAL A 71 3.69 1.70 2.48
N LEU A 72 3.48 1.71 3.79
CA LEU A 72 2.22 1.30 4.41
C LEU A 72 1.27 2.49 4.60
N ILE A 73 0.08 2.47 4.02
CA ILE A 73 -0.85 3.60 4.04
C ILE A 73 -2.12 3.21 4.78
N ASN A 74 -2.33 3.75 5.97
CA ASN A 74 -3.62 3.65 6.66
C ASN A 74 -4.63 4.60 5.99
N ALA A 75 -5.65 4.05 5.32
CA ALA A 75 -6.69 4.80 4.62
C ALA A 75 -7.76 5.39 5.55
N ASN A 76 -7.73 5.09 6.86
CA ASN A 76 -8.72 5.60 7.80
C ASN A 76 -8.72 7.14 7.80
N ASN A 77 -9.89 7.74 7.53
CA ASN A 77 -10.11 9.18 7.37
C ASN A 77 -9.20 9.87 6.33
N LYS A 78 -8.67 9.14 5.32
CA LYS A 78 -7.89 9.73 4.23
C LYS A 78 -8.72 9.83 2.96
N SER A 79 -8.58 10.95 2.25
CA SER A 79 -9.11 11.07 0.89
C SER A 79 -8.21 10.34 -0.11
N ILE A 80 -8.73 10.09 -1.31
CA ILE A 80 -7.92 9.53 -2.40
C ILE A 80 -6.72 10.43 -2.76
N ASN A 81 -6.89 11.75 -2.68
CA ASN A 81 -5.81 12.69 -2.97
C ASN A 81 -4.68 12.57 -1.95
N ASP A 82 -5.01 12.34 -0.67
CA ASP A 82 -4.01 12.12 0.38
C ASP A 82 -3.25 10.83 0.13
N ILE A 83 -3.96 9.75 -0.22
CA ILE A 83 -3.35 8.45 -0.56
C ILE A 83 -2.38 8.61 -1.73
N VAL A 84 -2.80 9.33 -2.79
CA VAL A 84 -1.95 9.62 -3.95
C VAL A 84 -0.72 10.46 -3.56
N GLN A 85 -0.89 11.50 -2.74
CA GLN A 85 0.26 12.28 -2.25
C GLN A 85 1.25 11.44 -1.47
N ILE A 86 0.78 10.51 -0.64
CA ILE A 86 1.65 9.61 0.12
C ILE A 86 2.38 8.65 -0.83
N ILE A 87 1.70 8.10 -1.84
CA ILE A 87 2.30 7.22 -2.86
C ILE A 87 3.38 7.95 -3.67
N GLU A 88 3.12 9.20 -4.05
CA GLU A 88 4.02 9.98 -4.90
C GLU A 88 5.22 10.56 -4.15
N ASN A 89 4.97 11.18 -2.99
CA ASN A 89 6.01 11.90 -2.26
C ASN A 89 6.68 11.05 -1.18
N ARG A 90 6.11 9.88 -0.83
CA ARG A 90 6.53 9.05 0.31
C ARG A 90 6.55 9.83 1.64
N VAL A 91 5.69 10.85 1.74
CA VAL A 91 5.55 11.71 2.92
C VAL A 91 4.13 11.52 3.46
N TYR A 92 4.03 11.14 4.73
CA TYR A 92 2.76 11.21 5.46
C TYR A 92 2.41 12.69 5.71
N SER A 93 1.11 12.99 5.89
CA SER A 93 0.62 14.34 6.15
C SER A 93 1.55 15.13 7.10
N PRO A 94 1.78 16.44 6.85
CA PRO A 94 2.61 17.27 7.72
C PRO A 94 2.22 17.11 9.19
N LEU A 95 3.23 17.07 10.06
CA LEU A 95 3.00 16.98 11.51
C LEU A 95 2.39 18.28 12.09
N PHE A 96 2.35 19.35 11.30
CA PHE A 96 1.91 20.70 11.67
C PHE A 96 1.25 21.41 10.50
#